data_AF-A0A645IUK4-F1
#
_entry.id   AF-A0A645IUK4-F1
#
_cell.length_a   1.000
_cell.length_b   1.000
_cell.length_c   1.000
_cell.angle_alpha   90.00
_cell.angle_beta   90.00
_cell.angle_gamma   90.00
#
_symmetry.space_group_name_H-M   'P 1'
#
loop_
_entity.id
_entity.type
_entity.pdbx_description
1 polymer ?
#
loop_
_entity_poly.entity_id
_entity_poly.type
_entity_poly.pdbx_seq_one_letter_code
_entity_poly.pdbx_strand_id
1 'polypeptide(L)'
;MGWETYHLSGPKQIDCTVMEEDADGLHFYRTPKPAGLLAHLPGGDPFAVMGAIEKRLLALAKELQPDVIHAHSPVLDAVLTLAKRLDMMTVAEGVETPEQAKWLHERGVRFLQGYWISRPLLLDEFVDWVSQPHALKW
;
A
#
# COMPACT_ATOMS: atom_id res chain seq x y z
N MET A 1 -11.85 -3.89 20.77
CA MET A 1 -10.68 -4.23 19.94
C MET A 1 -10.24 -2.91 19.31
N GLY A 2 -9.39 -2.15 20.00
CA GLY A 2 -9.21 -0.71 19.81
C GLY A 2 -8.20 -0.37 18.72
N TRP A 3 -8.57 -0.58 17.46
CA TRP A 3 -7.81 -0.05 16.33
C TRP A 3 -8.15 1.43 16.16
N GLU A 4 -7.12 2.28 16.14
CA GLU A 4 -7.25 3.66 15.70
C GLU A 4 -6.85 3.71 14.22
N THR A 5 -7.71 4.28 13.38
CA THR A 5 -7.52 4.29 11.93
C THR A 5 -7.31 5.70 11.43
N TYR A 6 -6.31 5.87 10.57
CA TYR A 6 -5.97 7.13 9.94
C TYR A 6 -6.08 6.98 8.43
N HIS A 7 -6.93 7.80 7.80
CA HIS A 7 -7.30 7.60 6.40
C HIS A 7 -6.60 8.63 5.51
N LEU A 8 -5.63 8.19 4.71
CA LEU A 8 -5.01 9.02 3.68
C LEU A 8 -5.72 8.83 2.33
N SER A 9 -6.18 9.91 1.70
CA SER A 9 -6.70 9.89 0.32
C SER A 9 -5.74 10.52 -0.68
N GLY A 10 -5.76 10.01 -1.92
CA GLY A 10 -4.96 10.54 -3.03
C GLY A 10 -5.62 11.71 -3.77
N PRO A 11 -4.89 12.39 -4.67
CA PRO A 11 -5.33 13.59 -5.39
C PRO A 11 -6.36 13.36 -6.52
N LYS A 12 -6.89 12.13 -6.64
CA LYS A 12 -7.93 11.78 -7.62
C LYS A 12 -9.32 12.28 -7.21
N GLN A 13 -9.48 12.72 -5.96
CA GLN A 13 -10.70 13.36 -5.50
C GLN A 13 -10.94 14.67 -6.27
N ILE A 14 -12.17 14.84 -6.74
CA ILE A 14 -12.60 16.07 -7.42
C ILE A 14 -12.70 17.18 -6.35
N ASP A 15 -12.19 18.37 -6.68
CA ASP A 15 -12.29 19.58 -5.85
C ASP A 15 -11.71 19.54 -4.42
N CYS A 16 -10.70 18.70 -4.18
CA CYS A 16 -9.98 18.67 -2.90
C CYS A 16 -9.10 19.93 -2.70
N THR A 17 -9.58 20.87 -1.90
CA THR A 17 -8.89 22.14 -1.58
C THR A 17 -8.31 22.18 -0.16
N VAL A 18 -8.64 21.19 0.67
CA VAL A 18 -8.26 21.11 2.08
C VAL A 18 -7.21 20.01 2.32
N MET A 19 -6.47 20.13 3.42
CA MET A 19 -5.45 19.16 3.83
C MET A 19 -6.02 18.03 4.70
N GLU A 20 -7.13 18.29 5.37
CA GLU A 20 -7.83 17.39 6.30
C GLU A 20 -9.34 17.64 6.20
N GLU A 21 -10.14 16.60 6.38
CA GLU A 21 -11.60 16.66 6.32
C GLU A 21 -12.24 15.52 7.11
N ASP A 22 -13.29 15.82 7.88
CA ASP A 22 -14.15 14.80 8.48
C ASP A 22 -15.33 14.51 7.53
N ALA A 23 -15.50 13.24 7.15
CA ALA A 23 -16.60 12.79 6.31
C ALA A 23 -17.14 11.44 6.80
N ASP A 24 -18.47 11.31 6.89
CA ASP A 24 -19.15 10.09 7.34
C ASP A 24 -18.62 9.51 8.68
N GLY A 25 -18.19 10.39 9.59
CA GLY A 25 -17.65 10.01 10.90
C GLY A 25 -16.19 9.52 10.88
N LEU A 26 -15.49 9.66 9.75
CA LEU A 26 -14.07 9.33 9.59
C LEU A 26 -13.26 10.60 9.33
N HIS A 27 -12.07 10.67 9.92
CA HIS A 27 -11.10 11.73 9.66
C HIS A 27 -10.18 11.34 8.49
N PHE A 28 -10.12 12.21 7.46
CA PHE A 28 -9.29 12.01 6.28
C PHE A 28 -8.16 13.03 6.21
N TYR A 29 -6.93 12.52 6.12
CA TYR A 29 -5.82 13.30 5.62
C TYR A 29 -5.86 13.32 4.10
N ARG A 30 -6.01 14.51 3.53
CA ARG A 30 -6.11 14.70 2.09
C ARG A 30 -4.73 14.91 1.46
N THR A 31 -4.64 14.56 0.17
CA THR A 31 -3.50 14.87 -0.69
C THR A 31 -3.95 15.80 -1.82
N PRO A 32 -3.69 17.12 -1.74
CA PRO A 32 -4.05 18.05 -2.81
C PRO A 32 -3.37 17.69 -4.14
N LYS A 33 -3.97 18.10 -5.25
CA LYS A 33 -3.38 17.92 -6.57
C LYS A 33 -2.02 18.62 -6.65
N PRO A 34 -0.98 17.95 -7.17
CA PRO A 34 0.32 18.58 -7.35
C PRO A 34 0.20 19.75 -8.34
N ALA A 35 0.60 20.95 -7.89
CA ALA A 35 0.70 22.12 -8.75
C ALA A 35 2.12 22.22 -9.34
N GLY A 36 2.25 22.35 -10.67
CA GLY A 36 3.55 22.57 -11.31
C GLY A 36 3.64 22.13 -12.77
N LEU A 37 4.69 22.57 -13.45
CA LEU A 37 4.92 22.34 -14.89
C LEU A 37 4.89 20.84 -15.27
N LEU A 38 5.39 19.97 -14.39
CA LEU A 38 5.41 18.51 -14.58
C LEU A 38 4.02 17.86 -14.59
N ALA A 39 3.03 18.45 -13.91
CA ALA A 39 1.65 17.94 -13.88
C ALA A 39 0.90 18.22 -15.20
N HIS A 40 1.40 19.15 -16.02
CA HIS A 40 0.81 19.52 -17.31
C HIS A 40 1.52 18.84 -18.51
N LEU A 41 2.58 18.08 -18.25
CA LEU A 41 3.31 17.35 -19.29
C LEU A 41 2.59 16.04 -19.65
N PRO A 42 2.48 15.67 -20.94
CA PRO A 42 1.90 14.40 -21.36
C PRO A 42 2.64 13.22 -20.70
N GLY A 43 1.92 12.41 -19.90
CA GLY A 43 2.49 11.28 -19.16
C GLY A 43 3.19 11.63 -17.83
N GLY A 44 3.28 12.91 -17.45
CA GLY A 44 3.84 13.35 -16.17
C GLY A 44 2.88 13.27 -14.98
N ASP A 45 1.57 13.27 -15.26
CA ASP A 45 0.51 13.28 -14.25
C ASP A 45 0.57 12.07 -13.27
N PRO A 46 0.77 10.81 -13.71
CA PRO A 46 0.91 9.68 -12.79
C PRO A 46 2.10 9.82 -11.82
N PHE A 47 3.25 10.29 -12.30
CA PHE A 47 4.45 10.46 -11.46
C PHE A 47 4.28 11.59 -10.45
N ALA A 48 3.68 12.71 -10.86
CA ALA A 48 3.38 13.82 -9.97
C ALA A 48 2.40 13.40 -8.86
N VAL A 49 1.36 12.63 -9.21
CA VAL A 49 0.40 12.06 -8.25
C VAL A 49 1.10 11.12 -7.27
N MET A 50 1.95 10.22 -7.75
CA MET A 50 2.69 9.29 -6.91
C MET A 50 3.62 10.01 -5.93
N GLY A 51 4.37 11.01 -6.39
CA GLY A 51 5.24 11.82 -5.54
C GLY A 51 4.48 12.62 -4.48
N ALA A 52 3.28 13.14 -4.81
CA ALA A 52 2.43 13.84 -3.86
C ALA A 52 1.93 12.91 -2.75
N ILE A 53 1.48 11.70 -3.10
CA ILE A 53 1.04 10.70 -2.11
C ILE A 53 2.22 10.25 -1.26
N GLU A 54 3.39 9.97 -1.85
CA GLU A 54 4.61 9.60 -1.09
C GLU A 54 4.95 10.66 -0.05
N LYS A 55 4.97 11.94 -0.46
CA LYS A 55 5.29 13.05 0.43
C LYS A 55 4.29 13.18 1.58
N ARG A 56 2.99 13.03 1.31
CA ARG A 56 1.94 13.13 2.34
C ARG A 56 2.01 11.94 3.29
N LEU A 57 2.15 10.73 2.76
CA LEU A 57 2.27 9.52 3.55
C LEU A 57 3.52 9.53 4.44
N LEU A 58 4.66 10.00 3.93
CA LEU A 58 5.89 10.20 4.72
C LEU A 58 5.70 11.18 5.88
N ALA A 59 4.98 12.28 5.66
CA ALA A 59 4.72 13.26 6.70
C ALA A 59 3.86 12.65 7.82
N LEU A 60 2.77 11.99 7.44
CA LEU A 60 1.85 11.37 8.39
C LEU A 60 2.49 10.19 9.13
N ALA A 61 3.27 9.35 8.45
CA ALA A 61 3.91 8.22 9.10
C ALA A 61 4.96 8.66 10.15
N LYS A 62 5.58 9.83 9.98
CA LYS A 62 6.47 10.42 11.00
C LYS A 62 5.71 10.99 12.19
N GLU A 63 4.55 11.57 11.94
CA GLU A 63 3.71 12.21 12.96
C GLU A 63 2.93 11.18 13.77
N LEU A 64 2.24 10.28 13.08
CA LEU A 64 1.32 9.30 13.66
C LEU A 64 2.03 8.01 14.12
N GLN A 65 3.25 7.76 13.60
CA GLN A 65 4.04 6.55 13.87
C GLN A 65 3.21 5.26 13.84
N PRO A 66 2.50 4.97 12.72
CA PRO A 66 1.56 3.86 12.68
C PRO A 66 2.29 2.51 12.73
N ASP A 67 1.72 1.54 13.44
CA ASP A 67 2.23 0.17 13.45
C ASP A 67 2.03 -0.54 12.11
N VAL A 68 0.99 -0.18 11.37
CA VAL A 68 0.58 -0.83 10.11
C VAL A 68 0.20 0.20 9.06
N ILE A 69 0.72 0.04 7.84
CA ILE A 69 0.27 0.79 6.65
C ILE A 69 -0.47 -0.17 5.73
N HIS A 70 -1.72 0.15 5.42
CA HIS A 70 -2.52 -0.56 4.43
C HIS A 70 -2.79 0.34 3.24
N ALA A 71 -2.58 -0.18 2.02
CA ALA A 71 -2.74 0.60 0.80
C ALA A 71 -3.33 -0.24 -0.34
N HIS A 72 -4.16 0.40 -1.17
CA HIS A 72 -4.69 -0.17 -2.39
C HIS A 72 -4.04 0.50 -3.62
N SER A 73 -3.80 -0.26 -4.68
CA SER A 73 -3.20 0.19 -5.97
C SER A 73 -3.89 1.46 -6.53
N PRO A 74 -3.21 2.45 -7.16
CA PRO A 74 -1.92 2.42 -7.90
C PRO A 74 -0.68 2.88 -7.11
N VAL A 75 -0.79 3.04 -5.79
CA VAL A 75 0.27 3.70 -5.00
C VAL A 75 1.40 2.76 -4.55
N LEU A 76 1.49 1.57 -5.14
CA LEU A 76 2.34 0.48 -4.68
C LEU A 76 3.81 0.88 -4.56
N ASP A 77 4.38 1.51 -5.59
CA ASP A 77 5.81 1.90 -5.56
C ASP A 77 6.12 2.94 -4.46
N ALA A 78 5.21 3.87 -4.19
CA ALA A 78 5.40 4.85 -3.11
C ALA A 78 5.33 4.18 -1.73
N VAL A 79 4.40 3.23 -1.57
CA VAL A 79 4.23 2.46 -0.33
C VAL A 79 5.45 1.58 -0.07
N LEU A 80 5.98 0.90 -1.09
CA LEU A 80 7.20 0.09 -0.95
C LEU A 80 8.41 0.94 -0.62
N THR A 81 8.57 2.09 -1.29
CA THR A 81 9.64 3.06 -0.99
C THR A 81 9.55 3.54 0.45
N LEU A 82 8.33 3.86 0.91
CA LEU A 82 8.10 4.30 2.28
C LEU A 82 8.41 3.22 3.30
N ALA A 83 7.84 2.03 3.12
CA ALA A 83 8.02 0.93 4.06
C ALA A 83 9.51 0.62 4.26
N LYS A 84 10.30 0.69 3.19
CA LYS A 84 11.76 0.58 3.27
C LYS A 84 12.41 1.72 4.07
N ARG A 85 11.96 2.97 3.91
CA ARG A 85 12.50 4.13 4.66
C ARG A 85 12.15 4.10 6.14
N LEU A 86 11.02 3.49 6.50
CA LEU A 86 10.52 3.39 7.86
C LEU A 86 10.86 2.05 8.54
N ASP A 87 11.61 1.18 7.88
CA ASP A 87 11.92 -0.18 8.34
C ASP A 87 10.66 -1.00 8.71
N MET A 88 9.59 -0.83 7.94
CA MET A 88 8.32 -1.53 8.15
C MET A 88 8.29 -2.86 7.41
N MET A 89 7.69 -3.87 8.05
CA MET A 89 7.36 -5.12 7.39
C MET A 89 6.22 -4.92 6.37
N THR A 90 6.35 -5.56 5.21
CA THR A 90 5.39 -5.44 4.12
C THR A 90 4.77 -6.80 3.81
N VAL A 91 3.44 -6.80 3.66
CA VAL A 91 2.68 -7.91 3.10
C VAL A 91 2.01 -7.46 1.82
N ALA A 92 2.16 -8.22 0.75
CA ALA A 92 1.39 -8.04 -0.47
C ALA A 92 0.26 -9.07 -0.52
N GLU A 93 -0.98 -8.59 -0.54
CA GLU A 93 -2.18 -9.42 -0.65
C GLU A 93 -2.65 -9.51 -2.11
N GLY A 94 -3.27 -10.63 -2.47
CA GLY A 94 -3.79 -10.87 -3.83
C GLY A 94 -2.73 -11.29 -4.85
N VAL A 95 -1.65 -11.94 -4.43
CA VAL A 95 -0.63 -12.48 -5.34
C VAL A 95 -1.16 -13.74 -6.03
N GLU A 96 -1.39 -13.67 -7.33
CA GLU A 96 -2.01 -14.73 -8.12
C GLU A 96 -1.02 -15.46 -9.05
N THR A 97 0.07 -14.80 -9.44
CA THR A 97 1.04 -15.37 -10.40
C THR A 97 2.48 -15.37 -9.86
N PRO A 98 3.34 -16.31 -10.33
CA PRO A 98 4.77 -16.32 -9.96
C PRO A 98 5.50 -15.03 -10.37
N GLU A 99 5.13 -14.43 -11.50
CA GLU A 99 5.72 -13.17 -11.97
C GLU A 99 5.44 -12.02 -11.00
N GLN A 100 4.21 -11.94 -10.46
CA GLN A 100 3.85 -10.97 -9.43
C GLN A 100 4.65 -11.20 -8.15
N ALA A 101 4.73 -12.46 -7.71
CA ALA A 101 5.49 -12.83 -6.51
C ALA A 101 6.96 -12.41 -6.65
N LYS A 102 7.59 -12.75 -7.77
CA LYS A 102 8.99 -12.39 -8.06
C LYS A 102 9.18 -10.88 -8.10
N TRP A 103 8.31 -10.15 -8.80
CA TRP A 103 8.38 -8.70 -8.91
C TRP A 103 8.29 -7.98 -7.56
N LEU A 104 7.41 -8.48 -6.67
CA LEU A 104 7.23 -7.98 -5.30
C LEU A 104 8.44 -8.31 -4.43
N HIS A 105 8.95 -9.54 -4.51
CA HIS A 105 10.13 -9.99 -3.78
C HIS A 105 11.38 -9.16 -4.13
N GLU A 106 11.64 -8.92 -5.42
CA GLU A 106 12.76 -8.10 -5.90
C GLU A 106 12.69 -6.64 -5.39
N ARG A 107 11.51 -6.16 -4.99
CA ARG A 107 11.28 -4.82 -4.42
C ARG A 107 11.27 -4.79 -2.90
N GLY A 108 11.63 -5.90 -2.25
CA GLY A 108 11.76 -5.99 -0.79
C GLY A 108 10.46 -6.25 -0.06
N VAL A 109 9.42 -6.75 -0.74
CA VAL A 109 8.22 -7.24 -0.07
C VAL A 109 8.56 -8.50 0.72
N ARG A 110 8.28 -8.49 2.03
CA ARG A 110 8.72 -9.56 2.94
C ARG A 110 7.76 -10.73 3.00
N PHE A 111 6.45 -10.46 2.95
CA PHE A 111 5.40 -11.47 3.05
C PHE A 111 4.46 -11.38 1.84
N LEU A 112 4.00 -12.53 1.36
CA LEU A 112 3.06 -12.63 0.23
C LEU A 112 1.84 -13.44 0.66
N GLN A 113 0.66 -13.00 0.25
CA GLN A 113 -0.59 -13.73 0.39
C GLN A 113 -1.32 -13.71 -0.95
N GLY A 114 -1.80 -14.88 -1.39
CA GLY A 114 -2.69 -14.97 -2.54
C GLY A 114 -2.74 -16.37 -3.12
N TYR A 115 -3.52 -16.54 -4.19
CA TYR A 115 -3.79 -17.84 -4.81
C TYR A 115 -2.56 -18.51 -5.42
N TRP A 116 -1.49 -17.76 -5.67
CA TRP A 116 -0.20 -18.35 -6.01
C TRP A 116 0.36 -19.22 -4.87
N ILE A 117 0.14 -18.81 -3.61
CA ILE A 117 0.60 -19.54 -2.43
C ILE A 117 -0.37 -20.67 -2.10
N SER A 118 -1.66 -20.34 -1.97
CA SER A 118 -2.74 -21.30 -1.75
C SER A 118 -4.09 -20.63 -1.96
N ARG A 119 -5.11 -21.42 -2.31
CA ARG A 119 -6.51 -20.98 -2.17
C ARG A 119 -6.89 -20.95 -0.67
N PRO A 120 -7.98 -20.26 -0.28
CA PRO A 120 -8.52 -20.37 1.07
C PRO A 120 -8.82 -21.84 1.37
N LEU A 121 -8.29 -22.34 2.48
CA LEU A 121 -8.41 -23.73 2.92
C LEU A 121 -9.38 -23.83 4.08
N LEU A 122 -10.04 -24.98 4.22
CA LEU A 122 -10.71 -25.36 5.46
C LEU A 122 -9.66 -25.64 6.55
N LEU A 123 -10.11 -25.72 7.81
CA LEU A 123 -9.20 -25.86 8.96
C LEU A 123 -8.37 -27.14 8.91
N ASP A 124 -9.00 -28.26 8.57
CA ASP A 124 -8.35 -29.57 8.41
C ASP A 124 -7.32 -29.54 7.27
N GLU A 125 -7.71 -29.02 6.10
CA GLU A 125 -6.82 -28.83 4.96
C GLU A 125 -5.63 -27.91 5.30
N PHE A 126 -5.86 -26.86 6.10
CA PHE A 126 -4.82 -25.95 6.55
C PHE A 126 -3.82 -26.62 7.50
N VAL A 127 -4.29 -27.46 8.42
CA VAL A 127 -3.41 -28.23 9.34
C VAL A 127 -2.52 -29.18 8.53
N ASP A 128 -3.08 -29.89 7.56
CA ASP A 128 -2.32 -30.77 6.68
C ASP A 128 -1.34 -29.99 5.80
N TRP A 129 -1.74 -28.81 5.33
CA TRP A 129 -0.90 -27.94 4.51
C TRP A 129 0.30 -27.43 5.32
N VAL A 130 0.10 -26.83 6.49
CA VAL A 130 1.21 -26.25 7.28
C VAL A 130 2.20 -27.29 7.81
N SER A 131 1.76 -28.55 7.93
CA SER A 131 2.60 -29.67 8.37
C SER A 131 3.62 -30.12 7.31
N GLN A 132 3.48 -29.65 6.06
CA GLN A 132 4.37 -29.99 4.96
C GLN A 132 5.38 -28.87 4.70
N PRO A 133 6.64 -29.20 4.36
CA PRO A 133 7.62 -28.19 3.99
C PRO A 133 7.29 -27.59 2.62
N HIS A 134 7.00 -26.29 2.59
CA HIS A 134 6.76 -25.54 1.36
C HIS A 134 8.00 -24.74 0.95
N ALA A 135 8.64 -25.15 -0.14
CA ALA A 135 9.65 -24.33 -0.80
C ALA A 135 8.98 -23.61 -1.98
N LEU A 136 8.79 -22.30 -1.87
CA LEU A 136 8.34 -21.48 -3.00
C LEU A 136 9.41 -21.52 -4.10
N LYS A 137 9.01 -21.96 -5.29
CA LYS A 137 9.85 -21.88 -6.49
C LYS A 137 9.55 -20.54 -7.17
N TRP A 138 10.58 -19.73 -7.33
CA TRP A 138 10.54 -18.40 -7.95
C TRP A 138 10.74 -18.47 -9.46
#